data_AF-A0A7G5XBT6-F1
#
_entry.id   AF-A0A7G5XBT6-F1
#
_cell.length_a   1.000
_cell.length_b   1.000
_cell.length_c   1.000
_cell.angle_alpha   90.00
_cell.angle_beta   90.00
_cell.angle_gamma   90.00
#
_symmetry.space_group_name_H-M   'P 1'
#
loop_
_entity.id
_entity.type
_entity.pdbx_description
1 polymer ?
#
loop_
_entity_poly.entity_id
_entity_poly.type
_entity_poly.pdbx_seq_one_letter_code
_entity_poly.pdbx_strand_id
1 'polypeptide(L)'
;MKPVHPEFPVIAFIFLTAILLLFSSCDVYYFSQPQPYDKPDLYHFPQTFRGEWISEHADEVIIIEENFIQIISPASAKKVIKGIWPQKDSSGENVYPQYPFSIMQYDEVSKAHFRKDNYVLADTLIYEIKNNAFLAKGYTWKDNRDTIWYEVKDSFYIDLGRNAFLRQIDTNMFVLNIRSHLISGGVKQMHAGWWFVNILQLKKDGSIDYLTNSEKTDSLSCMIYESSSSERQDIFFMNCKWSAATIKTLLKTGYFDTTNFKNIRKD
;
A
#
# COMPACT_ATOMS: atom_id res chain seq x y z
N MET A 1 -2.65 28.76 39.76
CA MET A 1 -3.54 28.76 38.57
C MET A 1 -2.70 29.13 37.35
N LYS A 2 -2.47 28.17 36.45
CA LYS A 2 -1.96 28.38 35.09
C LYS A 2 -3.06 27.90 34.13
N PRO A 3 -3.29 28.56 32.99
CA PRO A 3 -4.32 28.15 32.06
C PRO A 3 -3.89 26.84 31.38
N VAL A 4 -4.78 25.85 31.45
CA VAL A 4 -4.74 24.65 30.61
C VAL A 4 -5.35 25.06 29.28
N HIS A 5 -4.55 25.06 28.21
CA HIS A 5 -5.07 25.15 26.85
C HIS A 5 -5.71 23.80 26.48
N PRO A 6 -6.99 23.75 26.05
CA PRO A 6 -7.63 22.53 25.59
C PRO A 6 -7.70 22.55 24.07
N GLU A 7 -6.62 22.24 23.36
CA GLU A 7 -6.67 22.14 21.88
C GLU A 7 -5.85 20.98 21.36
N PHE A 8 -6.07 19.75 21.84
CA PHE A 8 -5.48 18.55 21.22
C PHE A 8 -6.30 17.24 21.31
N PRO A 9 -7.65 17.24 21.13
CA PRO A 9 -8.32 15.97 20.78
C PRO A 9 -8.98 15.95 19.40
N VAL A 10 -9.05 17.06 18.67
CA VAL A 10 -9.82 17.10 17.40
C VAL A 10 -8.96 16.75 16.18
N ILE A 11 -7.69 17.12 16.15
CA ILE A 11 -6.81 16.90 14.98
C ILE A 11 -6.37 15.42 14.88
N ALA A 12 -6.15 14.74 16.01
CA ALA A 12 -5.81 13.31 16.01
C ALA A 12 -6.99 12.43 15.57
N PHE A 13 -8.22 12.81 15.91
CA PHE A 13 -9.42 12.08 15.48
C PHE A 13 -9.69 12.24 13.98
N ILE A 14 -9.38 13.40 13.39
CA ILE A 14 -9.46 13.66 11.94
C ILE A 14 -8.36 12.90 11.18
N PHE A 15 -7.16 12.74 11.76
CA PHE A 15 -6.05 12.01 11.12
C PHE A 15 -6.26 10.49 11.11
N LEU A 16 -6.82 9.92 12.19
CA LEU A 16 -7.11 8.49 12.28
C LEU A 16 -8.34 8.09 11.44
N THR A 17 -9.33 8.98 11.30
CA THR A 17 -10.46 8.78 10.36
C THR A 17 -10.03 8.98 8.90
N ALA A 18 -9.07 9.86 8.61
CA ALA A 18 -8.51 10.03 7.26
C ALA A 18 -7.72 8.79 6.80
N ILE A 19 -6.97 8.12 7.68
CA ILE A 19 -6.24 6.89 7.31
C ILE A 19 -7.20 5.68 7.16
N LEU A 20 -8.30 5.63 7.93
CA LEU A 20 -9.34 4.59 7.78
C LEU A 20 -10.20 4.76 6.52
N LEU A 21 -10.30 5.97 5.97
CA LEU A 21 -11.04 6.26 4.73
C LEU A 21 -10.22 6.07 3.45
N LEU A 22 -8.94 5.69 3.56
CA LEU A 22 -8.05 5.44 2.41
C LEU A 22 -7.75 3.96 2.17
N PHE A 23 -8.22 3.11 3.08
CA PHE A 23 -8.26 1.66 2.92
C PHE A 23 -9.70 1.12 2.95
N SER A 24 -10.69 1.99 2.73
CA SER A 24 -12.11 1.66 2.79
C SER A 24 -12.70 1.06 1.52
N SER A 25 -11.90 0.55 0.59
CA SER A 25 -12.37 -0.65 -0.11
C SER A 25 -11.81 -1.84 0.67
N CYS A 26 -12.64 -2.37 1.58
CA CYS A 26 -12.42 -3.68 2.20
C CYS A 26 -12.44 -4.81 1.16
N ASP A 27 -12.73 -4.47 -0.10
CA ASP A 27 -12.94 -5.40 -1.18
C ASP A 27 -11.80 -5.28 -2.19
N VAL A 28 -11.23 -6.43 -2.55
CA VAL A 28 -10.21 -6.52 -3.60
C VAL A 28 -10.72 -7.39 -4.74
N TYR A 29 -10.79 -6.82 -5.94
CA TYR A 29 -11.31 -7.48 -7.13
C TYR A 29 -10.19 -7.96 -8.06
N TYR A 30 -10.17 -9.26 -8.32
CA TYR A 30 -9.20 -9.92 -9.20
C TYR A 30 -9.87 -10.44 -10.47
N PHE A 31 -9.26 -10.18 -11.61
CA PHE A 31 -9.76 -10.58 -12.94
C PHE A 31 -8.91 -11.70 -13.52
N SER A 32 -9.58 -12.67 -14.16
CA SER A 32 -8.91 -13.84 -14.76
C SER A 32 -8.00 -13.47 -15.94
N GLN A 33 -8.20 -12.30 -16.53
CA GLN A 33 -7.43 -11.77 -17.66
C GLN A 33 -7.38 -10.23 -17.62
N PRO A 34 -6.41 -9.60 -18.31
CA PRO A 34 -6.35 -8.15 -18.46
C PRO A 34 -7.57 -7.60 -19.20
N GLN A 35 -8.01 -6.41 -18.81
CA GLN A 35 -9.14 -5.68 -19.35
C GLN A 35 -8.71 -4.31 -19.93
N PRO A 36 -9.44 -3.77 -20.91
CA PRO A 36 -10.47 -4.47 -21.66
C PRO A 36 -9.85 -5.45 -22.68
N TYR A 37 -10.55 -6.52 -23.02
CA TYR A 37 -9.99 -7.57 -23.89
C TYR A 37 -9.86 -7.16 -25.36
N ASP A 38 -10.53 -6.08 -25.78
CA ASP A 38 -10.66 -5.64 -27.18
C ASP A 38 -9.75 -4.45 -27.53
N LYS A 39 -8.76 -4.13 -26.68
CA LYS A 39 -7.77 -3.08 -26.92
C LYS A 39 -6.35 -3.62 -26.87
N PRO A 40 -5.45 -3.09 -27.73
CA PRO A 40 -4.04 -3.46 -27.70
C PRO A 40 -3.35 -2.93 -26.45
N ASP A 41 -2.28 -3.61 -26.05
CA ASP A 41 -1.40 -3.15 -24.98
C ASP A 41 -0.53 -1.98 -25.47
N LEU A 42 -0.33 -1.01 -24.57
CA LEU A 42 0.65 0.05 -24.70
C LEU A 42 1.85 -0.31 -23.82
N TYR A 43 3.04 -0.15 -24.38
CA TYR A 43 4.32 -0.40 -23.69
C TYR A 43 4.95 0.87 -23.12
N HIS A 44 4.32 2.03 -23.36
CA HIS A 44 4.78 3.30 -22.87
C HIS A 44 3.62 4.14 -22.32
N PHE A 45 3.83 4.80 -21.18
CA PHE A 45 2.92 5.82 -20.69
C PHE A 45 2.96 7.05 -21.61
N PRO A 46 1.80 7.64 -21.94
CA PRO A 46 1.77 8.92 -22.65
C PRO A 46 2.50 10.00 -21.86
N GLN A 47 3.14 10.95 -22.55
CA GLN A 47 3.91 12.03 -21.91
C GLN A 47 3.10 12.81 -20.86
N THR A 48 1.78 12.91 -21.05
CA THR A 48 0.86 13.59 -20.13
C THR A 48 0.72 12.91 -18.76
N PHE A 49 1.05 11.63 -18.65
CA PHE A 49 1.05 10.89 -17.39
C PHE A 49 2.41 10.92 -16.69
N ARG A 50 3.50 11.24 -17.42
CA ARG A 50 4.85 11.12 -16.88
C ARG A 50 5.14 12.24 -15.88
N GLY A 51 5.93 11.91 -14.86
CA GLY A 51 6.34 12.85 -13.81
C GLY A 51 6.01 12.37 -12.40
N GLU A 52 6.12 13.29 -11.45
CA GLU A 52 5.93 13.04 -10.02
C GLU A 52 4.54 13.49 -9.57
N TRP A 53 3.81 12.57 -8.95
CA TRP A 53 2.43 12.73 -8.50
C TRP A 53 2.35 12.45 -7.00
N ILE A 54 1.45 13.16 -6.32
CA ILE A 54 1.12 12.88 -4.92
C ILE A 54 -0.34 12.49 -4.81
N SER A 55 -0.60 11.49 -3.96
CA SER A 55 -1.96 11.23 -3.50
C SER A 55 -2.44 12.42 -2.67
N GLU A 56 -3.68 12.89 -2.90
CA GLU A 56 -4.26 13.93 -2.04
C GLU A 56 -4.45 13.49 -0.59
N HIS A 57 -4.33 12.19 -0.32
CA HIS A 57 -4.77 11.62 0.93
C HIS A 57 -3.70 10.78 1.66
N ALA A 58 -2.75 10.20 0.95
CA ALA A 58 -1.88 9.15 1.51
C ALA A 58 -0.40 9.56 1.67
N ASP A 59 -0.02 10.81 1.37
CA ASP A 59 1.38 11.26 1.30
C ASP A 59 2.30 10.34 0.46
N GLU A 60 1.70 9.51 -0.40
CA GLU A 60 2.38 8.61 -1.32
C GLU A 60 2.86 9.38 -2.53
N VAL A 61 4.13 9.16 -2.89
CA VAL A 61 4.72 9.72 -4.11
C VAL A 61 4.71 8.66 -5.18
N ILE A 62 4.09 8.97 -6.32
CA ILE A 62 4.03 8.12 -7.51
C ILE A 62 4.85 8.80 -8.60
N ILE A 63 5.88 8.12 -9.07
CA ILE A 63 6.69 8.54 -10.22
C ILE A 63 6.30 7.66 -11.40
N ILE A 64 5.75 8.28 -12.45
CA ILE A 64 5.41 7.61 -13.70
C ILE A 64 6.49 7.96 -14.72
N GLU A 65 7.22 6.95 -15.16
CA GLU A 65 8.21 7.05 -16.22
C GLU A 65 7.68 6.48 -17.54
N GLU A 66 8.51 6.44 -18.57
CA GLU A 66 8.10 5.95 -19.88
C GLU A 66 7.53 4.53 -19.83
N ASN A 67 8.14 3.60 -19.10
CA ASN A 67 7.79 2.18 -19.11
C ASN A 67 7.52 1.58 -17.73
N PHE A 68 7.60 2.38 -16.66
CA PHE A 68 7.33 1.89 -15.31
C PHE A 68 6.64 2.95 -14.43
N ILE A 69 6.01 2.47 -13.37
CA ILE A 69 5.55 3.28 -12.24
C ILE A 69 6.37 2.89 -11.02
N GLN A 70 6.94 3.88 -10.34
CA GLN A 70 7.52 3.71 -9.02
C GLN A 70 6.59 4.35 -8.00
N ILE A 71 6.23 3.61 -6.96
CA ILE A 71 5.43 4.13 -5.86
C ILE A 71 6.28 4.08 -4.60
N ILE A 72 6.39 5.23 -3.94
CA ILE A 72 7.20 5.44 -2.75
C ILE A 72 6.24 5.66 -1.59
N SER A 73 6.19 4.70 -0.69
CA SER A 73 5.40 4.83 0.54
C SER A 73 5.99 5.92 1.43
N PRO A 74 5.15 6.70 2.13
CA PRO A 74 5.63 7.69 3.07
C PRO A 74 6.51 7.03 4.13
N ALA A 75 7.59 7.73 4.51
CA ALA A 75 8.50 7.21 5.53
C ALA A 75 7.75 7.07 6.85
N SER A 76 7.63 5.83 7.36
CA SER A 76 7.05 5.61 8.68
C SER A 76 8.18 5.37 9.69
N ALA A 77 8.26 6.26 10.68
CA ALA A 77 9.18 6.08 11.80
C ALA A 77 8.70 4.90 12.65
N LYS A 78 9.58 3.93 12.84
CA LYS A 78 9.37 2.79 13.72
C LYS A 78 10.27 2.93 14.94
N LYS A 79 9.66 2.71 16.10
CA LYS A 79 10.34 2.69 17.38
C LYS A 79 10.32 1.27 17.90
N VAL A 80 11.49 0.71 18.18
CA VAL A 80 11.66 -0.62 18.73
C VAL A 80 12.34 -0.50 20.07
N ILE A 81 11.65 -0.91 21.13
CA ILE A 81 12.26 -1.00 22.46
C ILE A 81 13.06 -2.30 22.53
N LYS A 82 14.31 -2.18 22.95
CA LYS A 82 15.20 -3.32 23.20
C LYS A 82 14.72 -4.02 24.48
N GLY A 83 13.94 -5.09 24.38
CA GLY A 83 13.57 -5.95 25.52
C GLY A 83 14.38 -7.26 25.52
N ILE A 84 14.84 -7.83 26.63
CA ILE A 84 14.54 -7.59 28.06
C ILE A 84 15.69 -6.74 28.68
N TRP A 85 15.39 -5.92 29.71
CA TRP A 85 16.32 -5.17 30.61
C TRP A 85 17.78 -5.68 30.62
N PRO A 86 18.83 -4.83 30.77
CA PRO A 86 20.22 -5.30 30.75
C PRO A 86 20.39 -6.54 31.63
N GLN A 87 20.78 -7.65 31.01
CA GLN A 87 21.13 -8.85 31.76
C GLN A 87 22.49 -8.57 32.38
N LYS A 88 22.65 -8.79 33.69
CA LYS A 88 23.99 -8.73 34.27
C LYS A 88 24.67 -10.07 34.07
N ASP A 89 25.91 -10.06 33.63
CA ASP A 89 26.71 -11.28 33.69
C ASP A 89 27.02 -11.63 35.17
N SER A 90 27.72 -12.74 35.37
CA SER A 90 28.16 -13.16 36.71
C SER A 90 29.04 -12.14 37.44
N SER A 91 29.58 -11.12 36.75
CA SER A 91 30.38 -10.04 37.32
C SER A 91 29.58 -8.77 37.64
N GLY A 92 28.30 -8.72 37.25
CA GLY A 92 27.43 -7.58 37.47
C GLY A 92 27.44 -6.55 36.35
N GLU A 93 28.15 -6.82 35.25
CA GLU A 93 28.27 -5.98 34.06
C GLU A 93 27.09 -6.17 33.11
N ASN A 94 26.68 -5.10 32.42
CA ASN A 94 25.55 -5.18 31.48
C ASN A 94 25.91 -6.01 30.24
N VAL A 95 25.09 -7.02 29.94
CA VAL A 95 25.14 -7.88 28.76
C VAL A 95 24.01 -7.46 27.82
N TYR A 96 24.39 -7.12 26.60
CA TYR A 96 23.46 -6.78 25.53
C TYR A 96 23.07 -8.06 24.77
N PRO A 97 21.76 -8.32 24.54
CA PRO A 97 21.34 -9.53 23.85
C PRO A 97 21.83 -9.53 22.39
N GLN A 98 22.62 -10.54 22.02
CA GLN A 98 22.95 -10.85 20.63
C GLN A 98 21.86 -11.74 20.02
N TYR A 99 20.64 -11.23 19.85
CA TYR A 99 19.49 -11.90 19.23
C TYR A 99 18.70 -12.93 20.07
N PRO A 100 17.39 -13.09 19.82
CA PRO A 100 16.40 -12.11 19.33
C PRO A 100 15.75 -11.30 20.49
N PHE A 101 15.39 -10.03 20.25
CA PHE A 101 14.68 -9.20 21.22
C PHE A 101 13.20 -8.96 20.83
N SER A 102 12.35 -8.75 21.84
CA SER A 102 10.88 -8.57 21.72
C SER A 102 10.43 -7.14 22.02
N ILE A 103 9.27 -6.74 21.48
CA ILE A 103 8.76 -5.35 21.54
C ILE A 103 7.59 -5.18 22.52
N MET A 104 7.52 -3.98 23.10
CA MET A 104 6.34 -3.38 23.70
C MET A 104 5.81 -2.28 22.75
N GLN A 105 4.60 -2.44 22.22
CA GLN A 105 3.91 -1.39 21.46
C GLN A 105 3.08 -0.56 22.45
N TYR A 106 3.09 0.76 22.33
CA TYR A 106 2.21 1.62 23.13
C TYR A 106 1.01 2.01 22.27
N ASP A 107 -0.21 1.82 22.80
CA ASP A 107 -1.39 2.43 22.19
C ASP A 107 -1.45 3.94 22.48
N GLU A 108 -2.36 4.63 21.80
CA GLU A 108 -2.60 6.08 21.93
C GLU A 108 -2.99 6.50 23.35
N VAL A 109 -3.37 5.56 24.21
CA VAL A 109 -3.77 5.77 25.61
C VAL A 109 -2.60 5.51 26.57
N SER A 110 -1.35 5.46 26.06
CA SER A 110 -0.14 5.15 26.82
C SER A 110 -0.15 3.77 27.48
N LYS A 111 -1.02 2.84 27.05
CA LYS A 111 -1.00 1.47 27.54
C LYS A 111 -0.10 0.62 26.66
N ALA A 112 0.83 -0.04 27.32
CA ALA A 112 1.76 -0.99 26.72
C ALA A 112 1.03 -2.30 26.38
N HIS A 113 1.01 -2.67 25.10
CA HIS A 113 0.65 -3.99 24.60
C HIS A 113 1.92 -4.71 24.14
N PHE A 114 2.18 -5.89 24.70
CA PHE A 114 3.28 -6.72 24.24
C PHE A 114 2.88 -7.43 22.96
N ARG A 115 3.56 -7.14 21.85
CA ARG A 115 3.43 -7.89 20.61
C ARG A 115 4.77 -8.56 20.31
N LYS A 116 4.74 -9.88 20.16
CA LYS A 116 5.95 -10.69 19.93
C LYS A 116 6.35 -10.64 18.46
N ASP A 117 6.88 -9.50 18.04
CA ASP A 117 7.56 -9.34 16.76
C ASP A 117 9.07 -9.41 17.03
N ASN A 118 9.79 -10.36 16.41
CA ASN A 118 11.22 -10.58 16.69
C ASN A 118 12.08 -9.79 15.69
N TYR A 119 13.17 -9.16 16.15
CA TYR A 119 14.06 -8.36 15.30
C TYR A 119 15.53 -8.82 15.39
N VAL A 120 16.27 -8.52 14.32
CA VAL A 120 17.68 -8.90 14.09
C VAL A 120 18.44 -7.65 13.63
N LEU A 121 19.59 -7.33 14.26
CA LEU A 121 20.51 -6.26 13.85
C LEU A 121 21.77 -6.84 13.20
N ALA A 122 21.92 -6.72 11.88
CA ALA A 122 23.15 -7.10 11.19
C ALA A 122 23.79 -5.87 10.54
N ASP A 123 25.07 -5.63 10.83
CA ASP A 123 25.82 -4.43 10.43
C ASP A 123 25.06 -3.14 10.77
N THR A 124 24.78 -2.31 9.76
CA THR A 124 24.05 -1.04 9.90
C THR A 124 22.54 -1.19 9.71
N LEU A 125 22.02 -2.42 9.69
CA LEU A 125 20.63 -2.72 9.31
C LEU A 125 19.86 -3.44 10.43
N ILE A 126 18.57 -3.07 10.57
CA ILE A 126 17.58 -3.77 11.38
C ILE A 126 16.61 -4.53 10.48
N TYR A 127 16.32 -5.78 10.84
CA TYR A 127 15.43 -6.70 10.14
C TYR A 127 14.34 -7.19 11.08
N GLU A 128 13.09 -7.21 10.61
CA GLU A 128 11.99 -7.91 11.28
C GLU A 128 11.99 -9.39 10.86
N ILE A 129 11.87 -10.32 11.81
CA ILE A 129 11.67 -11.75 11.54
C ILE A 129 10.17 -11.98 11.34
N LYS A 130 9.78 -12.37 10.13
CA LYS A 130 8.39 -12.67 9.80
C LYS A 130 7.95 -14.03 10.35
N ASN A 131 6.65 -14.30 10.37
CA ASN A 131 6.03 -15.53 10.89
C ASN A 131 6.57 -16.86 10.31
N ASN A 132 7.28 -16.80 9.19
CA ASN A 132 7.91 -17.93 8.50
C ASN A 132 9.42 -18.05 8.77
N ALA A 133 9.96 -17.31 9.76
CA ALA A 133 11.38 -17.22 10.11
C ALA A 133 12.29 -16.61 9.03
N PHE A 134 11.73 -15.98 7.99
CA PHE A 134 12.51 -15.19 7.03
C PHE A 134 12.67 -13.75 7.52
N LEU A 135 13.82 -13.15 7.20
CA LEU A 135 14.06 -11.73 7.45
C LEU A 135 13.27 -10.89 6.45
N ALA A 136 12.62 -9.84 6.95
CA ALA A 136 12.08 -8.76 6.15
C ALA A 136 13.22 -7.96 5.47
N LYS A 137 12.85 -6.91 4.74
CA LYS A 137 13.84 -5.95 4.24
C LYS A 137 14.55 -5.27 5.42
N GLY A 138 15.86 -5.05 5.27
CA GLY A 138 16.67 -4.36 6.27
C GLY A 138 16.58 -2.84 6.13
N TYR A 139 16.57 -2.14 7.26
CA TYR A 139 16.53 -0.66 7.30
C TYR A 139 17.69 -0.11 8.11
N THR A 140 18.22 1.06 7.73
CA THR A 140 19.18 1.76 8.56
C THR A 140 18.53 2.24 9.85
N TRP A 141 19.24 2.13 10.97
CA TRP A 141 18.69 2.44 12.28
C TRP A 141 19.61 3.38 13.08
N LYS A 142 19.02 4.00 14.10
CA LYS A 142 19.68 4.86 15.08
C LYS A 142 19.44 4.33 16.47
N ASP A 143 20.48 4.30 17.27
CA ASP A 143 20.38 3.93 18.68
C ASP A 143 19.98 5.11 19.56
N ASN A 144 19.08 4.89 20.50
CA ASN A 144 18.78 5.78 21.61
C ASN A 144 18.56 4.95 22.89
N ARG A 145 19.67 4.54 23.52
CA ARG A 145 19.73 3.77 24.78
C ARG A 145 18.92 2.48 24.73
N ASP A 146 17.69 2.52 25.25
CA ASP A 146 16.76 1.40 25.34
C ASP A 146 15.91 1.23 24.07
N THR A 147 16.09 2.12 23.10
CA THR A 147 15.26 2.21 21.92
C THR A 147 16.09 2.26 20.65
N ILE A 148 15.68 1.50 19.65
CA ILE A 148 16.12 1.60 18.27
C ILE A 148 15.06 2.34 17.45
N TRP A 149 15.50 3.33 16.67
CA TRP A 149 14.66 4.06 15.73
C TRP A 149 15.08 3.72 14.31
N TYR A 150 14.13 3.44 13.43
CA TYR A 150 14.41 3.31 12.00
C TYR A 150 13.23 3.83 11.19
N GLU A 151 13.51 4.26 9.97
CA GLU A 151 12.48 4.71 9.03
C GLU A 151 12.25 3.62 8.00
N VAL A 152 10.99 3.21 7.84
CA VAL A 152 10.57 2.35 6.73
C VAL A 152 10.20 3.25 5.58
N LYS A 153 11.07 3.28 4.56
CA LYS A 153 10.80 3.91 3.27
C LYS A 153 10.97 2.87 2.18
N ASP A 154 9.85 2.37 1.71
CA ASP A 154 9.79 1.38 0.66
C ASP A 154 9.40 2.01 -0.68
N SER A 155 9.93 1.41 -1.74
CA SER A 155 9.55 1.72 -3.10
C SER A 155 9.21 0.43 -3.80
N PHE A 156 8.10 0.42 -4.53
CA PHE A 156 7.73 -0.69 -5.39
C PHE A 156 7.63 -0.23 -6.84
N TYR A 157 7.84 -1.16 -7.77
CA TYR A 157 7.90 -0.88 -9.20
C TYR A 157 6.88 -1.74 -9.95
N ILE A 158 6.20 -1.10 -10.89
CA ILE A 158 5.28 -1.72 -11.84
C ILE A 158 5.85 -1.48 -13.25
N ASP A 159 6.21 -2.56 -13.94
CA ASP A 159 6.84 -2.56 -15.27
C ASP A 159 5.80 -2.87 -16.36
N LEU A 160 5.59 -1.93 -17.28
CA LEU A 160 4.76 -2.16 -18.46
C LEU A 160 5.37 -3.24 -19.36
N GLY A 161 4.52 -4.13 -19.88
CA GLY A 161 4.93 -5.23 -20.75
C GLY A 161 5.45 -6.46 -20.02
N ARG A 162 5.71 -6.37 -18.71
CA ARG A 162 6.17 -7.50 -17.89
C ARG A 162 5.14 -7.92 -16.85
N ASN A 163 4.81 -7.01 -15.93
CA ASN A 163 3.93 -7.30 -14.80
C ASN A 163 2.71 -6.35 -14.77
N ALA A 164 2.63 -5.42 -15.71
CA ALA A 164 1.45 -4.63 -15.99
C ALA A 164 1.24 -4.39 -17.49
N PHE A 165 -0.01 -4.10 -17.87
CA PHE A 165 -0.40 -3.67 -19.21
C PHE A 165 -1.30 -2.45 -19.15
N LEU A 166 -0.99 -1.45 -19.96
CA LEU A 166 -1.79 -0.24 -20.12
C LEU A 166 -2.59 -0.33 -21.41
N ARG A 167 -3.89 0.00 -21.38
CA ARG A 167 -4.75 -0.02 -22.56
C ARG A 167 -5.56 1.26 -22.66
N GLN A 168 -5.52 1.93 -23.80
CA GLN A 168 -6.30 3.15 -24.00
C GLN A 168 -7.75 2.82 -24.37
N ILE A 169 -8.71 3.40 -23.63
CA ILE A 169 -10.15 3.23 -23.90
C ILE A 169 -10.79 4.52 -24.42
N ASP A 170 -10.18 5.67 -24.15
CA ASP A 170 -10.56 6.98 -24.68
C ASP A 170 -9.34 7.92 -24.72
N THR A 171 -9.52 9.12 -25.28
CA THR A 171 -8.49 10.15 -25.42
C THR A 171 -7.78 10.44 -24.09
N ASN A 172 -8.53 10.47 -22.99
CA ASN A 172 -8.04 10.77 -21.64
C ASN A 172 -8.25 9.63 -20.64
N MET A 173 -8.58 8.42 -21.10
CA MET A 173 -8.89 7.29 -20.22
C MET A 173 -8.13 6.04 -20.62
N PHE A 174 -7.46 5.46 -19.64
CA PHE A 174 -6.62 4.28 -19.78
C PHE A 174 -6.98 3.26 -18.71
N VAL A 175 -6.79 1.99 -19.02
CA VAL A 175 -6.94 0.89 -18.06
C VAL A 175 -5.56 0.32 -17.78
N LEU A 176 -5.16 0.39 -16.52
CA LEU A 176 -3.92 -0.17 -16.00
C LEU A 176 -4.22 -1.53 -15.36
N ASN A 177 -3.72 -2.59 -16.00
CA ASN A 177 -3.81 -3.95 -15.52
C ASN A 177 -2.52 -4.30 -14.81
N ILE A 178 -2.59 -4.72 -13.56
CA ILE A 178 -1.41 -5.06 -12.76
C ILE A 178 -1.53 -6.51 -12.31
N ARG A 179 -0.45 -7.28 -12.38
CA ARG A 179 -0.43 -8.63 -11.82
C ARG A 179 -0.65 -8.56 -10.31
N SER A 180 -1.60 -9.35 -9.81
CA SER A 180 -2.02 -9.38 -8.40
C SER A 180 -0.88 -9.59 -7.40
N HIS A 181 0.13 -10.40 -7.75
CA HIS A 181 1.25 -10.72 -6.85
C HIS A 181 2.14 -9.51 -6.51
N LEU A 182 2.00 -8.39 -7.21
CA LEU A 182 2.71 -7.15 -6.88
C LEU A 182 2.02 -6.34 -5.78
N ILE A 183 0.69 -6.45 -5.67
CA ILE A 183 -0.13 -5.57 -4.81
C ILE A 183 -0.53 -6.29 -3.51
N SER A 184 -0.60 -7.62 -3.54
CA SER A 184 -1.01 -8.42 -2.40
C SER A 184 0.13 -8.58 -1.38
N GLY A 185 0.23 -7.63 -0.45
CA GLY A 185 1.14 -7.63 0.70
C GLY A 185 0.88 -8.74 1.73
N GLY A 186 0.83 -10.01 1.29
CA GLY A 186 0.68 -11.17 2.16
C GLY A 186 -0.41 -12.18 1.76
N VAL A 187 -1.19 -11.91 0.70
CA VAL A 187 -2.13 -12.92 0.19
C VAL A 187 -1.32 -13.98 -0.56
N LYS A 188 -1.53 -15.24 -0.19
CA LYS A 188 -0.73 -16.42 -0.60
C LYS A 188 -0.43 -16.41 -2.11
N GLN A 189 0.70 -17.01 -2.51
CA GLN A 189 1.13 -17.20 -3.92
C GLN A 189 0.05 -17.75 -4.88
N MET A 190 -1.05 -18.27 -4.35
CA MET A 190 -2.21 -18.80 -5.07
C MET A 190 -2.87 -17.80 -6.04
N HIS A 191 -2.60 -16.50 -5.91
CA HIS A 191 -3.25 -15.48 -6.74
C HIS A 191 -2.41 -14.97 -7.92
N ALA A 192 -1.15 -15.42 -8.09
CA ALA A 192 -0.19 -14.81 -9.03
C ALA A 192 -0.63 -14.75 -10.51
N GLY A 193 -1.59 -15.59 -10.92
CA GLY A 193 -2.16 -15.59 -12.27
C GLY A 193 -3.21 -14.50 -12.54
N TRP A 194 -3.69 -13.82 -11.51
CA TRP A 194 -4.80 -12.88 -11.61
C TRP A 194 -4.36 -11.43 -11.83
N TRP A 195 -5.32 -10.60 -12.23
CA TRP A 195 -5.11 -9.20 -12.60
C TRP A 195 -5.92 -8.26 -11.73
N PHE A 196 -5.29 -7.17 -11.29
CA PHE A 196 -5.94 -6.02 -10.70
C PHE A 196 -6.17 -4.98 -11.80
N VAL A 197 -7.37 -4.42 -11.88
CA VAL A 197 -7.80 -3.55 -12.99
C VAL A 197 -8.14 -2.18 -12.43
N ASN A 198 -7.44 -1.16 -12.90
CA ASN A 198 -7.66 0.24 -12.50
C ASN A 198 -7.84 1.12 -13.71
N ILE A 199 -8.57 2.21 -13.55
CA ILE A 199 -8.74 3.21 -14.60
C ILE A 199 -7.92 4.44 -14.22
N LEU A 200 -7.15 4.95 -15.17
CA LEU A 200 -6.48 6.23 -15.09
C LEU A 200 -7.23 7.21 -15.99
N GLN A 201 -7.82 8.24 -15.42
CA GLN A 201 -8.50 9.30 -16.16
C GLN A 201 -7.77 10.63 -15.97
N LEU A 202 -7.24 11.18 -17.08
CA LEU A 202 -6.63 12.51 -17.09
C LEU A 202 -7.73 13.59 -17.11
N LYS A 203 -7.67 14.50 -16.15
CA LYS A 203 -8.61 15.61 -15.99
C LYS A 203 -8.11 16.86 -16.71
N LYS A 204 -9.02 17.82 -16.91
CA LYS A 204 -8.71 19.08 -17.62
C LYS A 204 -7.71 19.96 -16.88
N ASP A 205 -7.67 19.86 -15.56
CA ASP A 205 -6.73 20.58 -14.70
C ASP A 205 -5.34 19.89 -14.63
N GLY A 206 -5.16 18.78 -15.34
CA GLY A 206 -3.92 18.01 -15.35
C GLY A 206 -3.78 17.00 -14.21
N SER A 207 -4.78 16.88 -13.32
CA SER A 207 -4.83 15.81 -12.32
C SER A 207 -5.18 14.46 -12.94
N ILE A 208 -4.90 13.37 -12.22
CA ILE A 208 -5.29 12.02 -12.60
C ILE A 208 -6.28 11.50 -11.56
N ASP A 209 -7.47 11.13 -12.03
CA ASP A 209 -8.35 10.26 -11.27
C ASP A 209 -7.85 8.81 -11.44
N TYR A 210 -7.56 8.16 -10.32
CA TYR A 210 -7.29 6.73 -10.26
C TYR A 210 -8.55 6.05 -9.75
N LEU A 211 -9.15 5.21 -10.58
CA LEU A 211 -10.40 4.55 -10.23
C LEU A 211 -10.21 3.04 -10.03
N THR A 212 -10.62 2.57 -8.85
CA THR A 212 -10.66 1.16 -8.47
C THR A 212 -12.08 0.65 -8.56
N ASN A 213 -12.28 -0.68 -8.58
CA ASN A 213 -13.62 -1.25 -8.47
C ASN A 213 -14.28 -0.87 -7.14
N SER A 214 -15.56 -0.49 -7.20
CA SER A 214 -16.38 -0.23 -6.02
C SER A 214 -17.06 -1.49 -5.50
N GLU A 215 -17.59 -1.43 -4.27
CA GLU A 215 -18.36 -2.51 -3.62
C GLU A 215 -19.40 -3.11 -4.58
N LYS A 216 -20.10 -2.26 -5.34
CA LYS A 216 -21.10 -2.64 -6.36
C LYS A 216 -20.62 -3.70 -7.37
N THR A 217 -19.31 -3.81 -7.58
CA THR A 217 -18.69 -4.79 -8.48
C THR A 217 -18.96 -6.23 -8.05
N ASP A 218 -19.14 -6.48 -6.75
CA ASP A 218 -19.49 -7.79 -6.19
C ASP A 218 -20.79 -8.37 -6.79
N SER A 219 -21.74 -7.51 -7.16
CA SER A 219 -23.06 -7.87 -7.67
C SER A 219 -23.05 -8.32 -9.13
N LEU A 220 -21.91 -8.22 -9.83
CA LEU A 220 -21.81 -8.61 -11.22
C LEU A 220 -21.88 -10.11 -11.38
N SER A 221 -22.69 -10.57 -12.34
CA SER A 221 -22.90 -12.00 -12.63
C SER A 221 -21.65 -12.77 -13.07
N CYS A 222 -20.56 -12.07 -13.37
CA CYS A 222 -19.27 -12.67 -13.72
C CYS A 222 -18.32 -12.85 -12.51
N MET A 223 -18.76 -12.52 -11.29
CA MET A 223 -18.11 -12.95 -10.06
C MET A 223 -18.24 -14.49 -9.94
N ILE A 224 -17.13 -15.16 -9.66
CA ILE A 224 -17.08 -16.63 -9.57
C ILE A 224 -16.75 -17.13 -8.17
N TYR A 225 -16.09 -16.31 -7.35
CA TYR A 225 -15.66 -16.71 -6.01
C TYR A 225 -15.42 -15.47 -5.15
N GLU A 226 -15.78 -15.60 -3.89
CA GLU A 226 -15.52 -14.65 -2.82
C GLU A 226 -14.81 -15.40 -1.70
N SER A 227 -13.68 -14.86 -1.26
CA SER A 227 -12.95 -15.36 -0.09
C SER A 227 -13.05 -14.30 1.00
N SER A 228 -13.91 -14.54 1.97
CA SER A 228 -13.92 -13.75 3.20
C SER A 228 -12.80 -14.23 4.12
N SER A 229 -12.00 -13.29 4.63
CA SER A 229 -11.10 -13.55 5.74
C SER A 229 -11.73 -13.01 7.01
N SER A 230 -11.71 -13.78 8.10
CA SER A 230 -12.29 -13.37 9.39
C SER A 230 -11.62 -12.13 10.00
N GLU A 231 -10.59 -11.56 9.37
CA GLU A 231 -9.80 -10.48 9.98
C GLU A 231 -9.43 -9.29 9.08
N ARG A 232 -9.44 -9.31 7.73
CA ARG A 232 -8.82 -8.16 7.01
C ARG A 232 -9.37 -7.62 5.68
N GLN A 233 -10.18 -8.33 4.90
CA GLN A 233 -10.74 -7.85 3.61
C GLN A 233 -11.54 -8.99 2.95
N ASP A 234 -12.53 -8.64 2.13
CA ASP A 234 -13.22 -9.55 1.21
C ASP A 234 -12.50 -9.54 -0.15
N ILE A 235 -12.29 -10.74 -0.70
CA ILE A 235 -11.53 -10.92 -1.94
C ILE A 235 -12.43 -11.55 -2.99
N PHE A 236 -12.63 -10.85 -4.10
CA PHE A 236 -13.53 -11.22 -5.17
C PHE A 236 -12.76 -11.64 -6.42
N PHE A 237 -13.18 -12.74 -7.03
CA PHE A 237 -12.60 -13.26 -8.27
C PHE A 237 -13.63 -13.19 -9.38
N MET A 238 -13.22 -12.56 -10.48
CA MET A 238 -14.06 -12.15 -11.59
C MET A 238 -13.59 -12.85 -12.86
N ASN A 239 -14.48 -13.59 -13.52
CA ASN A 239 -14.23 -14.16 -14.85
C ASN A 239 -14.79 -13.26 -15.97
N CYS A 240 -14.85 -11.96 -15.71
CA CYS A 240 -15.43 -10.99 -16.62
C CYS A 240 -14.55 -10.80 -17.87
N LYS A 241 -15.21 -10.57 -19.02
CA LYS A 241 -14.56 -10.12 -20.26
C LYS A 241 -15.18 -8.77 -20.65
N TRP A 242 -14.62 -7.70 -20.10
CA TRP A 242 -15.11 -6.36 -20.38
C TRP A 242 -14.44 -5.81 -21.64
N SER A 243 -15.26 -5.33 -22.57
CA SER A 243 -14.78 -4.50 -23.67
C SER A 243 -14.55 -3.08 -23.18
N ALA A 244 -13.85 -2.26 -23.97
CA ALA A 244 -13.72 -0.83 -23.67
C ALA A 244 -15.09 -0.15 -23.51
N ALA A 245 -16.09 -0.58 -24.30
CA ALA A 245 -17.46 -0.08 -24.18
C ALA A 245 -18.11 -0.49 -22.85
N THR A 246 -17.93 -1.75 -22.41
CA THR A 246 -18.43 -2.23 -21.11
C THR A 246 -17.83 -1.43 -19.97
N ILE A 247 -16.51 -1.20 -19.96
CA ILE A 247 -15.84 -0.41 -18.91
C ILE A 247 -16.41 1.01 -18.85
N LYS A 248 -16.61 1.67 -20.00
CA LYS A 248 -17.23 3.01 -20.05
C LYS A 248 -18.65 3.01 -19.48
N THR A 249 -19.44 1.97 -19.74
CA THR A 249 -20.78 1.83 -19.16
C THR A 249 -20.72 1.65 -17.65
N LEU A 250 -19.85 0.75 -17.16
CA LEU A 250 -19.64 0.49 -15.73
C LEU A 250 -19.18 1.74 -14.97
N LEU A 251 -18.29 2.54 -15.58
CA LEU A 251 -17.85 3.82 -15.02
C LEU A 251 -19.00 4.81 -14.88
N LYS A 252 -19.88 4.92 -15.87
CA LYS A 252 -21.08 5.79 -15.80
C LYS A 252 -22.11 5.33 -14.79
N THR A 253 -22.11 4.04 -14.43
CA THR A 253 -23.09 3.45 -13.52
C THR A 253 -22.55 3.22 -12.11
N GLY A 254 -21.37 3.74 -11.78
CA GLY A 254 -20.84 3.77 -10.41
C GLY A 254 -20.22 2.46 -9.92
N TYR A 255 -19.65 1.66 -10.83
CA TYR A 255 -18.89 0.45 -10.48
C TYR A 255 -17.41 0.72 -10.16
N PHE A 256 -17.04 2.00 -10.09
CA PHE A 256 -15.69 2.42 -9.78
C PHE A 256 -15.70 3.56 -8.78
N ASP A 257 -14.84 3.47 -7.77
CA ASP A 257 -14.57 4.51 -6.79
C ASP A 257 -13.31 5.28 -7.17
N THR A 258 -13.21 6.53 -6.75
CA THR A 258 -12.17 7.45 -7.23
C THR A 258 -11.22 7.85 -6.10
N THR A 259 -9.93 7.81 -6.39
CA THR A 259 -8.87 8.48 -5.63
C THR A 259 -8.17 9.48 -6.54
N ASN A 260 -7.96 10.71 -6.07
CA ASN A 260 -7.39 11.77 -6.89
C ASN A 260 -5.87 11.91 -6.64
N PHE A 261 -5.13 12.07 -7.73
CA PHE A 261 -3.70 12.33 -7.72
C PHE A 261 -3.40 13.68 -8.35
N LYS A 262 -2.60 14.49 -7.64
CA LYS A 262 -2.15 15.79 -8.12
C LYS A 262 -0.69 15.74 -8.54
N ASN A 263 -0.39 16.34 -9.67
CA ASN A 263 0.99 16.50 -10.11
C ASN A 263 1.71 17.49 -9.18
N ILE A 264 2.86 17.11 -8.66
CA ILE A 264 3.65 17.93 -7.72
C ILE A 264 4.91 18.53 -8.34
N ARG A 265 5.24 18.15 -9.58
CA ARG A 265 6.35 18.72 -10.34
C ARG A 265 6.02 18.82 -11.82
N LYS A 266 5.92 20.07 -12.27
CA LYS A 266 6.08 20.43 -13.67
C LYS A 266 7.21 21.46 -13.75
N ASP A 267 8.44 20.97 -13.82
CA ASP A 267 9.54 21.75 -14.38
C ASP A 267 9.46 21.66 -15.92
#